data_AF-A0A381VN30-F1
#
_entry.id   AF-A0A381VN30-F1
#
_cell.length_a   1.000
_cell.length_b   1.000
_cell.length_c   1.000
_cell.angle_alpha   90.00
_cell.angle_beta   90.00
_cell.angle_gamma   90.00
#
_symmetry.space_group_name_H-M   'P 1'
#
loop_
_entity.id
_entity.type
_entity.pdbx_description
1 polymer ?
#
loop_
_entity_poly.entity_id
_entity_poly.type
_entity_poly.pdbx_seq_one_letter_code
_entity_poly.pdbx_strand_id
1 'polypeptide(L)'
;MSSDHKNGQHGASIPAYMLVAAILVVVTALEVGFFYLDVVGELMVTIMIGLSILKFGLVVGYFMHLKFEAPLFTYFFLGGLLLAISISLAFLTLFTNFDIGDPNVARTAPATPTPYPTPTVVMVLAESAGNIVSEGVADILVGGKGVFVGKGCVGCHSIDGLEGAVGQVGPNLTNIGTVAGTRIVGVNAREYIEESIMNPSDFVVDGFAPVMPDLMGSFKEGEFKELADYLESLE
;
A
#
# COMPACT_ATOMS: atom_id res chain seq x y z
N MET A 1 36.04 -56.62 29.64
CA MET A 1 35.92 -56.75 28.17
C MET A 1 34.92 -55.70 27.72
N SER A 2 35.41 -54.67 27.03
CA SER A 2 34.64 -53.52 26.57
C SER A 2 33.55 -53.93 25.59
N SER A 3 32.32 -53.53 25.88
CA SER A 3 31.22 -53.51 24.93
C SER A 3 31.34 -52.23 24.09
N ASP A 4 31.95 -52.37 22.91
CA ASP A 4 32.01 -51.35 21.87
C ASP A 4 30.59 -51.04 21.37
N HIS A 5 30.06 -49.89 21.78
CA HIS A 5 28.83 -49.33 21.24
C HIS A 5 29.10 -48.85 19.81
N LYS A 6 28.69 -49.66 18.82
CA LYS A 6 28.62 -49.28 17.41
C LYS A 6 27.76 -48.03 17.26
N ASN A 7 28.43 -46.90 17.02
CA ASN A 7 27.80 -45.63 16.71
C ASN A 7 27.36 -45.64 15.23
N GLY A 8 26.14 -46.12 14.98
CA GLY A 8 25.47 -45.98 13.69
C GLY A 8 25.00 -44.52 13.50
N GLN A 9 25.90 -43.66 13.04
CA GLN A 9 25.58 -42.26 12.73
C GLN A 9 24.88 -42.16 11.38
N HIS A 10 23.54 -42.20 11.38
CA HIS A 10 22.71 -41.82 10.24
C HIS A 10 22.16 -40.40 10.43
N GLY A 11 23.06 -39.42 10.53
CA GLY A 11 22.73 -38.00 10.64
C GLY A 11 24.02 -37.17 10.68
N ALA A 12 24.00 -35.92 10.22
CA ALA A 12 25.17 -35.04 10.33
C ALA A 12 25.63 -34.91 11.78
N SER A 13 26.93 -34.71 11.97
CA SER A 13 27.51 -34.59 13.30
C SER A 13 27.00 -33.32 14.01
N ILE A 14 26.74 -33.42 15.31
CA ILE A 14 26.37 -32.28 16.20
C ILE A 14 27.19 -31.01 15.92
N PRO A 15 28.54 -31.05 15.77
CA PRO A 15 29.32 -29.85 15.44
C PRO A 15 28.97 -29.21 14.08
N ALA A 16 28.53 -29.99 13.09
CA ALA A 16 28.11 -29.45 11.81
C ALA A 16 26.84 -28.60 11.93
N TYR A 17 25.87 -29.04 12.74
CA TYR A 17 24.66 -28.26 13.03
C TYR A 17 24.96 -26.98 13.78
N MET A 18 25.86 -27.02 14.76
CA MET A 18 26.29 -25.84 15.51
C MET A 18 26.99 -24.81 14.62
N LEU A 19 27.78 -25.26 13.63
CA LEU A 19 28.39 -24.39 12.64
C LEU A 19 27.35 -23.69 11.76
N VAL A 20 26.36 -24.44 11.26
CA VAL A 20 25.29 -23.85 10.44
C VAL A 20 24.42 -22.89 11.25
N ALA A 21 24.14 -23.21 12.52
CA ALA A 21 23.45 -22.29 13.44
C ALA A 21 24.21 -20.96 13.58
N ALA A 22 25.53 -21.03 13.80
CA ALA A 22 26.37 -19.85 13.92
C ALA A 22 26.35 -19.00 12.64
N ILE A 23 26.42 -19.64 11.46
CA ILE A 23 26.29 -18.95 10.17
C ILE A 23 24.92 -18.25 10.08
N LEU A 24 23.82 -18.93 10.42
CA LEU A 24 22.48 -18.34 10.38
C LEU A 24 22.34 -17.12 11.31
N VAL A 25 22.92 -17.18 12.50
CA VAL A 25 22.95 -16.04 13.43
C VAL A 25 23.71 -14.86 12.83
N VAL A 26 24.89 -15.10 12.24
CA VAL A 26 25.66 -14.04 11.57
C VAL A 26 24.89 -13.44 10.41
N VAL A 27 24.27 -14.26 9.55
CA VAL A 27 23.46 -13.76 8.42
C VAL A 27 22.26 -12.96 8.93
N THR A 28 21.67 -13.31 10.08
CA THR A 28 20.56 -12.57 10.70
C THR A 28 21.02 -11.23 11.28
N ALA A 29 22.16 -11.22 11.98
CA ALA A 29 22.74 -9.99 12.49
C ALA A 29 23.14 -9.02 11.36
N LEU A 30 23.68 -9.54 10.25
CA LEU A 30 23.97 -8.75 9.06
C LEU A 30 22.70 -8.18 8.41
N GLU A 31 21.62 -8.95 8.35
CA GLU A 31 20.34 -8.47 7.81
C GLU A 31 19.79 -7.29 8.61
N VAL A 32 19.73 -7.44 9.94
CA VAL A 32 19.29 -6.37 10.85
C VAL A 32 20.25 -5.18 10.76
N GLY A 33 21.57 -5.42 10.68
CA GLY A 33 22.56 -4.37 10.52
C GLY A 33 22.37 -3.57 9.24
N PHE A 34 22.19 -4.24 8.09
CA PHE A 34 21.93 -3.56 6.82
C PHE A 34 20.61 -2.80 6.82
N PHE A 35 19.57 -3.32 7.48
CA PHE A 35 18.30 -2.61 7.67
C PHE A 35 18.47 -1.31 8.46
N TYR A 36 19.29 -1.31 9.50
CA TYR A 36 19.49 -0.14 10.34
C TYR A 36 20.43 0.92 9.76
N LEU A 37 21.38 0.51 8.93
CA LEU A 37 22.41 1.42 8.43
C LEU A 37 21.95 2.26 7.22
N ASP A 38 20.78 1.97 6.63
CA ASP A 38 20.19 2.68 5.47
C ASP A 38 21.19 2.87 4.30
N VAL A 39 22.20 2.00 4.22
CA VAL A 39 23.25 2.07 3.21
C VAL A 39 22.70 1.43 1.95
N VAL A 40 22.54 2.27 0.90
CA VAL A 40 22.10 2.01 -0.48
C VAL A 40 20.63 1.59 -0.69
N GLY A 41 19.74 2.58 -0.81
CA GLY A 41 18.29 2.46 -0.94
C GLY A 41 17.71 1.58 -2.06
N GLU A 42 18.45 1.29 -3.14
CA GLU A 42 17.99 0.34 -4.18
C GLU A 42 18.63 -1.05 -4.07
N LEU A 43 19.88 -1.15 -3.61
CA LEU A 43 20.59 -2.42 -3.48
C LEU A 43 20.16 -3.19 -2.22
N MET A 44 19.65 -2.49 -1.21
CA MET A 44 19.19 -3.05 0.07
C MET A 44 18.17 -4.17 -0.15
N VAL A 45 17.14 -3.94 -0.98
CA VAL A 45 16.10 -4.94 -1.27
C VAL A 45 16.68 -6.20 -1.91
N THR A 46 17.59 -6.04 -2.88
CA THR A 46 18.22 -7.17 -3.57
C THR A 46 19.07 -8.00 -2.61
N ILE A 47 19.83 -7.34 -1.72
CA ILE A 47 20.64 -8.01 -0.70
C ILE A 47 19.73 -8.76 0.29
N MET A 48 18.65 -8.15 0.77
CA MET A 48 17.71 -8.80 1.71
C MET A 48 17.04 -10.03 1.08
N ILE A 49 16.61 -9.95 -0.18
CA ILE A 49 16.07 -11.11 -0.91
C ILE A 49 17.13 -12.22 -0.99
N GLY A 50 18.37 -11.88 -1.35
CA GLY A 50 19.47 -12.84 -1.40
C GLY A 50 19.77 -13.51 -0.06
N LEU A 51 19.86 -12.73 1.02
CA LEU A 51 20.11 -13.26 2.37
C LEU A 51 18.93 -14.09 2.91
N SER A 52 17.69 -13.74 2.56
CA SER A 52 16.49 -14.50 2.94
C SER A 52 16.44 -15.87 2.23
N ILE A 53 16.69 -15.91 0.92
CA ILE A 53 16.78 -17.17 0.17
C ILE A 53 17.89 -18.07 0.74
N LEU A 54 19.06 -17.50 1.04
CA LEU A 54 20.18 -18.24 1.63
C LEU A 54 19.81 -18.84 3.00
N LYS A 55 19.18 -18.06 3.88
CA LYS A 55 18.73 -18.52 5.20
C LYS A 55 17.69 -19.62 5.08
N PHE A 56 16.68 -19.41 4.25
CA PHE A 56 15.64 -20.42 4.00
C PHE A 56 16.26 -21.73 3.54
N GLY A 57 17.17 -21.69 2.55
CA GLY A 57 17.86 -22.88 2.05
C GLY A 57 18.69 -23.60 3.13
N LEU A 58 19.43 -22.86 3.96
CA LEU A 58 20.21 -23.44 5.06
C LEU A 58 19.32 -24.08 6.14
N VAL A 59 18.23 -23.43 6.52
CA VAL A 59 17.26 -23.94 7.51
C VAL A 59 16.60 -25.22 7.01
N VAL A 60 16.06 -25.19 5.79
CA VAL A 60 15.36 -26.35 5.23
C VAL A 60 16.35 -27.50 4.97
N GLY A 61 17.54 -27.19 4.44
CA GLY A 61 18.54 -28.20 4.13
C GLY A 61 19.09 -28.91 5.37
N TYR A 62 19.48 -28.16 6.40
CA TYR A 62 20.12 -28.73 7.58
C TYR A 62 19.12 -28.97 8.72
N PHE A 63 18.37 -27.97 9.17
CA PHE A 63 17.50 -28.10 10.34
C PHE A 63 16.20 -28.85 10.06
N MET A 64 15.67 -28.78 8.84
CA MET A 64 14.54 -29.62 8.41
C MET A 64 14.98 -30.95 7.76
N HIS A 65 16.26 -31.30 7.91
CA HIS A 65 16.84 -32.60 7.53
C HIS A 65 16.79 -32.96 6.04
N LEU A 66 16.31 -32.10 5.12
CA LEU A 66 16.21 -32.43 3.69
C LEU A 66 17.54 -32.87 3.05
N LYS A 67 18.68 -32.39 3.56
CA LYS A 67 20.00 -32.78 3.05
C LYS A 67 20.36 -34.25 3.36
N PHE A 68 19.83 -34.81 4.45
CA PHE A 68 20.21 -36.13 4.97
C PHE A 68 19.11 -37.19 4.80
N GLU A 69 17.92 -36.76 4.39
CA GLU A 69 16.76 -37.62 4.16
C GLU A 69 16.67 -38.15 2.72
N ALA A 70 15.78 -39.11 2.50
CA ALA A 70 15.53 -39.63 1.16
C ALA A 70 15.07 -38.50 0.20
N PRO A 71 15.49 -38.52 -1.08
CA PRO A 71 15.18 -37.46 -2.03
C PRO A 71 13.66 -37.27 -2.24
N LEU A 72 12.86 -38.30 -1.94
CA LEU A 72 11.39 -38.22 -1.94
C LEU A 72 10.86 -37.09 -1.04
N PHE A 73 11.43 -36.92 0.16
CA PHE A 73 11.00 -35.87 1.09
C PHE A 73 11.38 -34.47 0.58
N THR A 74 12.54 -34.35 -0.06
CA THR A 74 12.97 -33.11 -0.73
C THR A 74 12.03 -32.75 -1.87
N TYR A 75 11.66 -33.71 -2.72
CA TYR A 75 10.70 -33.46 -3.81
C TYR A 75 9.30 -33.11 -3.30
N PHE A 76 8.83 -33.75 -2.22
CA PHE A 76 7.53 -33.41 -1.62
C PHE A 76 7.52 -31.97 -1.09
N PHE A 77 8.56 -31.57 -0.36
CA PHE A 77 8.68 -30.20 0.15
C PHE A 77 8.80 -29.17 -0.98
N LEU A 78 9.67 -29.41 -1.96
CA LEU A 78 9.84 -28.51 -3.11
C LEU A 78 8.57 -28.43 -3.96
N GLY A 79 7.86 -29.55 -4.14
CA GLY A 79 6.58 -29.61 -4.82
C GLY A 79 5.53 -28.76 -4.11
N GLY A 80 5.45 -28.84 -2.78
CA GLY A 80 4.59 -27.97 -1.96
C GLY A 80 4.96 -26.49 -2.08
N LEU A 81 6.26 -26.16 -2.06
CA LEU A 81 6.74 -24.79 -2.24
C LEU A 81 6.37 -24.22 -3.61
N LEU A 82 6.59 -25.00 -4.69
CA LEU A 82 6.22 -24.60 -6.06
C LEU A 82 4.71 -24.45 -6.23
N LEU A 83 3.93 -25.38 -5.65
CA LEU A 83 2.48 -25.31 -5.65
C LEU A 83 2.00 -24.04 -4.93
N ALA A 84 2.56 -23.73 -3.75
CA ALA A 84 2.23 -22.52 -3.00
C ALA A 84 2.56 -21.24 -3.78
N ILE A 85 3.76 -21.17 -4.39
CA ILE A 85 4.14 -20.03 -5.24
C ILE A 85 3.19 -19.91 -6.43
N SER A 86 2.84 -21.03 -7.08
CA SER A 86 1.92 -21.03 -8.21
C SER A 86 0.53 -20.56 -7.81
N ILE A 87 0.01 -21.00 -6.66
CA ILE A 87 -1.30 -20.58 -6.15
C ILE A 87 -1.25 -19.09 -5.79
N SER A 88 -0.21 -18.62 -5.11
CA SER A 88 -0.04 -17.21 -4.76
C SER A 88 0.02 -16.32 -6.00
N LEU A 89 0.76 -16.73 -7.03
CA LEU A 89 0.77 -16.02 -8.31
C LEU A 89 -0.57 -16.09 -9.03
N ALA A 90 -1.25 -17.25 -9.02
CA ALA A 90 -2.58 -17.39 -9.60
C ALA A 90 -3.58 -16.45 -8.93
N PHE A 91 -3.58 -16.35 -7.60
CA PHE A 91 -4.40 -15.39 -6.86
C PHE A 91 -4.01 -13.95 -7.14
N LEU A 92 -2.72 -13.63 -7.21
CA LEU A 92 -2.28 -12.28 -7.55
C LEU A 92 -2.77 -11.91 -8.96
N THR A 93 -2.59 -12.79 -9.93
CA THR A 93 -3.11 -12.59 -11.29
C THR A 93 -4.63 -12.56 -11.33
N LEU A 94 -5.31 -13.37 -10.52
CA LEU A 94 -6.76 -13.36 -10.41
C LEU A 94 -7.16 -11.99 -9.86
N PHE A 95 -6.74 -11.56 -8.69
CA PHE A 95 -7.14 -10.26 -8.13
C PHE A 95 -6.74 -9.05 -8.98
N THR A 96 -5.65 -9.13 -9.76
CA THR A 96 -5.29 -8.03 -10.68
C THR A 96 -6.05 -8.05 -12.00
N ASN A 97 -6.53 -9.22 -12.47
CA ASN A 97 -7.26 -9.36 -13.74
C ASN A 97 -8.75 -9.71 -13.55
N PHE A 98 -9.17 -9.94 -12.31
CA PHE A 98 -10.54 -10.17 -11.90
C PHE A 98 -11.14 -8.80 -11.72
N ASP A 99 -11.57 -8.27 -12.87
CA ASP A 99 -12.67 -7.35 -12.94
C ASP A 99 -13.82 -8.04 -12.21
N ILE A 100 -14.07 -7.66 -10.94
CA ILE A 100 -15.31 -8.00 -10.24
C ILE A 100 -16.38 -7.31 -11.07
N GLY A 101 -16.85 -7.99 -12.11
CA GLY A 101 -17.85 -7.46 -13.02
C GLY A 101 -18.97 -6.90 -12.16
N ASP A 102 -19.23 -5.61 -12.32
CA ASP A 102 -20.20 -4.87 -11.55
C ASP A 102 -21.44 -5.75 -11.30
N PRO A 103 -21.79 -6.10 -10.04
CA PRO A 103 -23.06 -6.77 -9.76
C PRO A 103 -24.28 -5.90 -10.10
N ASN A 104 -24.07 -4.74 -10.75
CA ASN A 104 -25.06 -3.76 -11.14
C ASN A 104 -25.19 -3.57 -12.66
N VAL A 105 -24.67 -4.46 -13.51
CA VAL A 105 -24.98 -4.45 -14.97
C VAL A 105 -26.39 -4.95 -15.25
N ALA A 106 -27.37 -4.16 -14.80
CA ALA A 106 -28.73 -4.14 -15.30
C ALA A 106 -29.30 -2.73 -15.14
N ARG A 107 -28.61 -1.72 -15.67
CA ARG A 107 -29.23 -0.46 -16.09
C ARG A 107 -28.72 -0.08 -17.46
N THR A 108 -29.55 -0.40 -18.44
CA THR A 108 -29.49 0.05 -19.82
C THR A 108 -29.19 1.55 -19.90
N ALA A 109 -28.15 1.93 -20.64
CA ALA A 109 -27.77 3.32 -20.88
C ALA A 109 -28.82 4.04 -21.74
N PRO A 110 -29.19 5.31 -21.43
CA PRO A 110 -29.74 6.21 -22.42
C PRO A 110 -28.65 7.12 -22.99
N ALA A 111 -28.52 7.02 -24.32
CA ALA A 111 -28.01 8.00 -25.28
C ALA A 111 -26.68 8.73 -25.01
N THR A 112 -25.66 8.33 -25.76
CA THR A 112 -24.54 9.18 -26.17
C THR A 112 -25.03 10.49 -26.80
N PRO A 113 -24.38 11.64 -26.49
CA PRO A 113 -24.19 12.68 -27.49
C PRO A 113 -22.69 13.03 -27.65
N THR A 114 -22.17 12.59 -28.80
CA THR A 114 -21.25 13.26 -29.76
C THR A 114 -20.01 14.10 -29.34
N PRO A 115 -18.99 14.18 -30.21
CA PRO A 115 -17.65 14.69 -29.91
C PRO A 115 -17.43 16.16 -30.31
N TYR A 116 -16.92 17.03 -29.43
CA TYR A 116 -16.40 18.39 -29.76
C TYR A 116 -15.50 18.95 -28.62
N PRO A 117 -14.66 19.99 -28.86
CA PRO A 117 -13.39 19.97 -29.58
C PRO A 117 -12.21 20.40 -28.67
N THR A 118 -11.00 19.96 -29.00
CA THR A 118 -9.75 20.40 -28.35
C THR A 118 -9.48 21.88 -28.60
N PRO A 119 -9.27 22.74 -27.59
CA PRO A 119 -8.72 24.07 -27.82
C PRO A 119 -7.21 23.94 -28.08
N THR A 120 -6.79 24.27 -29.30
CA THR A 120 -5.38 24.49 -29.65
C THR A 120 -4.88 25.73 -28.92
N VAL A 121 -4.02 25.55 -27.92
CA VAL A 121 -3.25 26.66 -27.32
C VAL A 121 -2.07 26.96 -28.25
N VAL A 122 -2.13 28.10 -28.91
CA VAL A 122 -1.02 28.69 -29.68
C VAL A 122 0.03 29.18 -28.68
N MET A 123 1.23 28.57 -28.68
CA MET A 123 2.39 29.10 -27.96
C MET A 123 2.80 30.45 -28.56
N VAL A 124 2.63 31.52 -27.79
CA VAL A 124 3.34 32.80 -28.04
C VAL A 124 4.57 32.80 -27.14
N LEU A 125 5.74 32.57 -27.74
CA LEU A 125 7.02 32.82 -27.11
C LEU A 125 7.29 34.33 -27.15
N ALA A 126 7.33 34.96 -25.99
CA ALA A 126 7.98 36.25 -25.80
C ALA A 126 9.02 36.11 -24.69
N GLU A 127 10.26 36.09 -25.16
CA GLU A 127 11.52 36.09 -24.44
C GLU A 127 11.69 37.38 -23.63
N SER A 128 12.20 37.27 -22.40
CA SER A 128 13.33 38.07 -21.88
C SER A 128 13.27 38.24 -20.36
N ALA A 129 14.24 37.58 -19.73
CA ALA A 129 15.03 38.01 -18.58
C ALA A 129 14.35 38.65 -17.34
N GLY A 130 14.49 37.94 -16.21
CA GLY A 130 14.97 38.59 -14.98
C GLY A 130 14.11 38.43 -13.73
N ASN A 131 14.56 37.51 -12.86
CA ASN A 131 14.37 37.49 -11.40
C ASN A 131 12.97 37.32 -10.78
N ILE A 132 12.74 36.09 -10.31
CA ILE A 132 12.25 35.70 -8.98
C ILE A 132 11.09 36.50 -8.34
N VAL A 133 9.90 35.91 -8.35
CA VAL A 133 9.11 35.72 -7.11
C VAL A 133 8.52 34.32 -7.11
N SER A 134 8.98 33.56 -6.13
CA SER A 134 8.66 32.19 -5.80
C SER A 134 7.34 32.17 -5.03
N GLU A 135 6.22 31.97 -5.72
CA GLU A 135 4.93 31.66 -5.06
C GLU A 135 4.00 30.74 -5.86
N GLY A 136 4.36 30.37 -7.10
CA GLY A 136 3.44 29.65 -8.01
C GLY A 136 3.90 28.27 -8.48
N VAL A 137 4.91 27.66 -7.86
CA VAL A 137 5.48 26.37 -8.32
C VAL A 137 5.41 25.25 -7.27
N ALA A 138 4.91 25.55 -6.06
CA ALA A 138 4.69 24.53 -5.02
C ALA A 138 3.32 23.82 -5.14
N ASP A 139 2.33 24.47 -5.75
CA ASP A 139 0.92 24.02 -5.78
C ASP A 139 0.68 22.77 -6.66
N ILE A 140 1.68 22.35 -7.45
CA ILE A 140 1.56 21.23 -8.39
C ILE A 140 2.06 19.91 -7.79
N LEU A 141 2.75 19.90 -6.65
CA LEU A 141 3.40 18.67 -6.17
C LEU A 141 2.71 17.93 -5.02
N VAL A 142 1.77 18.53 -4.26
CA VAL A 142 0.80 17.80 -3.42
C VAL A 142 -0.47 18.65 -3.22
N GLY A 143 -1.27 18.92 -4.26
CA GLY A 143 -2.55 19.61 -4.06
C GLY A 143 -3.53 18.81 -3.17
N GLY A 144 -4.63 19.41 -2.71
CA GLY A 144 -5.61 18.75 -1.81
C GLY A 144 -6.16 17.40 -2.30
N LYS A 145 -6.29 17.23 -3.63
CA LYS A 145 -6.59 15.94 -4.27
C LYS A 145 -5.52 14.87 -3.96
N GLY A 146 -4.25 15.25 -4.01
CA GLY A 146 -3.12 14.39 -3.66
C GLY A 146 -3.11 14.01 -2.19
N VAL A 147 -3.49 14.93 -1.29
CA VAL A 147 -3.66 14.63 0.14
C VAL A 147 -4.80 13.62 0.34
N PHE A 148 -5.94 13.81 -0.33
CA PHE A 148 -7.08 12.89 -0.25
C PHE A 148 -6.72 11.45 -0.66
N VAL A 149 -5.96 11.29 -1.73
CA VAL A 149 -5.48 9.97 -2.19
C VAL A 149 -4.39 9.44 -1.25
N GLY A 150 -3.39 10.27 -0.92
CA GLY A 150 -2.21 9.86 -0.16
C GLY A 150 -2.51 9.51 1.30
N LYS A 151 -3.55 10.09 1.90
CA LYS A 151 -4.02 9.74 3.26
C LYS A 151 -5.01 8.56 3.27
N GLY A 152 -5.36 8.01 2.11
CA GLY A 152 -6.21 6.83 2.00
C GLY A 152 -7.71 7.11 2.11
N CYS A 153 -8.15 8.37 2.00
CA CYS A 153 -9.57 8.75 2.09
C CYS A 153 -10.42 8.03 1.03
N VAL A 154 -9.82 7.77 -0.15
CA VAL A 154 -10.40 7.02 -1.28
C VAL A 154 -10.88 5.61 -0.92
N GLY A 155 -10.31 4.99 0.12
CA GLY A 155 -10.68 3.63 0.54
C GLY A 155 -12.07 3.57 1.18
N CYS A 156 -12.51 4.67 1.80
CA CYS A 156 -13.80 4.73 2.49
C CYS A 156 -14.80 5.64 1.79
N HIS A 157 -14.36 6.73 1.16
CA HIS A 157 -15.21 7.72 0.52
C HIS A 157 -15.12 7.67 -1.00
N SER A 158 -16.25 7.92 -1.66
CA SER A 158 -16.32 8.03 -3.12
C SER A 158 -16.40 9.48 -3.59
N ILE A 159 -15.74 9.78 -4.72
CA ILE A 159 -15.84 11.07 -5.42
C ILE A 159 -15.93 10.79 -6.92
N ASP A 160 -17.00 11.25 -7.56
CA ASP A 160 -17.20 11.05 -8.99
C ASP A 160 -16.13 11.82 -9.77
N GLY A 161 -15.50 11.16 -10.75
CA GLY A 161 -14.39 11.73 -11.52
C GLY A 161 -13.02 11.68 -10.84
N LEU A 162 -12.92 11.14 -9.61
CA LEU A 162 -11.65 10.83 -8.96
C LEU A 162 -11.36 9.33 -9.04
N GLU A 163 -10.35 8.97 -9.85
CA GLU A 163 -9.93 7.57 -10.01
C GLU A 163 -9.54 6.94 -8.66
N GLY A 164 -10.09 5.76 -8.39
CA GLY A 164 -9.86 5.02 -7.14
C GLY A 164 -10.71 5.44 -5.94
N ALA A 165 -11.40 6.58 -6.00
CA ALA A 165 -12.33 7.03 -4.96
C ALA A 165 -13.71 6.39 -5.13
N VAL A 166 -13.81 5.09 -4.83
CA VAL A 166 -15.05 4.32 -4.94
C VAL A 166 -15.52 3.74 -3.60
N GLY A 167 -14.89 4.17 -2.49
CA GLY A 167 -15.23 3.70 -1.15
C GLY A 167 -16.71 3.94 -0.78
N GLN A 168 -17.34 2.93 -0.19
CA GLN A 168 -18.75 2.95 0.24
C GLN A 168 -18.91 2.83 1.77
N VAL A 169 -17.79 2.85 2.50
CA VAL A 169 -17.78 2.77 3.98
C VAL A 169 -18.23 4.11 4.58
N GLY A 170 -17.83 5.21 3.95
CA GLY A 170 -18.26 6.57 4.26
C GLY A 170 -19.13 7.16 3.15
N PRO A 171 -19.73 8.34 3.38
CA PRO A 171 -20.58 9.02 2.42
C PRO A 171 -19.82 9.44 1.15
N ASN A 172 -20.56 9.53 0.03
CA ASN A 172 -20.08 10.13 -1.21
C ASN A 172 -19.81 11.64 -1.00
N LEU A 173 -18.63 12.10 -1.45
CA LEU A 173 -18.13 13.45 -1.24
C LEU A 173 -18.14 14.32 -2.52
N THR A 174 -18.70 13.82 -3.63
CA THR A 174 -18.70 14.53 -4.94
C THR A 174 -19.24 15.94 -4.85
N ASN A 175 -20.24 16.16 -3.99
CA ASN A 175 -20.91 17.45 -3.82
C ASN A 175 -20.79 17.93 -2.36
N ILE A 176 -19.73 17.55 -1.65
CA ILE A 176 -19.64 17.83 -0.21
C ILE A 176 -19.56 19.33 0.08
N GLY A 177 -18.98 20.13 -0.81
CA GLY A 177 -18.92 21.59 -0.69
C GLY A 177 -20.29 22.24 -0.59
N THR A 178 -21.28 21.72 -1.32
CA THR A 178 -22.67 22.23 -1.27
C THR A 178 -23.49 21.56 -0.15
N VAL A 179 -23.30 20.26 0.06
CA VAL A 179 -24.09 19.48 1.02
C VAL A 179 -23.70 19.75 2.47
N ALA A 180 -22.41 19.97 2.76
CA ALA A 180 -21.89 20.15 4.12
C ALA A 180 -22.60 21.25 4.92
N GLY A 181 -22.82 22.42 4.30
CA GLY A 181 -23.51 23.54 4.95
C GLY A 181 -24.99 23.32 5.26
N THR A 182 -25.57 22.20 4.81
CA THR A 182 -26.96 21.82 5.09
C THR A 182 -27.10 20.79 6.22
N ARG A 183 -25.97 20.21 6.67
CA ARG A 183 -25.97 19.10 7.64
C ARG A 183 -26.23 19.57 9.07
N ILE A 184 -25.71 20.74 9.43
CA ILE A 184 -25.84 21.31 10.77
C ILE A 184 -26.31 22.75 10.63
N VAL A 185 -27.41 23.08 11.30
CA VAL A 185 -27.99 24.43 11.26
C VAL A 185 -27.02 25.43 11.88
N GLY A 186 -26.62 26.44 11.09
CA GLY A 186 -25.74 27.52 11.54
C GLY A 186 -24.25 27.26 11.37
N VAL A 187 -23.85 26.08 10.88
CA VAL A 187 -22.46 25.74 10.55
C VAL A 187 -22.28 25.84 9.03
N ASN A 188 -21.21 26.50 8.59
CA ASN A 188 -20.91 26.62 7.17
C ASN A 188 -20.22 25.34 6.64
N ALA A 189 -20.15 25.19 5.31
CA ALA A 189 -19.59 23.98 4.68
C ALA A 189 -18.14 23.72 5.11
N ARG A 190 -17.32 24.77 5.16
CA ARG A 190 -15.92 24.68 5.54
C ARG A 190 -15.72 24.16 6.96
N GLU A 191 -16.40 24.79 7.91
CA GLU A 191 -16.35 24.43 9.32
C GLU A 191 -16.86 23.01 9.55
N TYR A 192 -17.93 22.60 8.85
CA TYR A 192 -18.40 21.22 8.87
C TYR A 192 -17.35 20.22 8.38
N ILE A 193 -16.68 20.52 7.27
CA ILE A 193 -15.65 19.64 6.68
C ILE A 193 -14.46 19.51 7.61
N GLU A 194 -13.97 20.62 8.17
CA GLU A 194 -12.83 20.62 9.09
C GLU A 194 -13.15 19.84 10.37
N GLU A 195 -14.34 20.07 10.95
CA GLU A 195 -14.80 19.37 12.15
C GLU A 195 -14.98 17.86 11.87
N SER A 196 -15.53 17.49 10.72
CA SER A 196 -15.71 16.08 10.34
C SER A 196 -14.38 15.33 10.18
N ILE A 197 -13.28 16.03 9.87
CA ILE A 197 -11.95 15.42 9.72
C ILE A 197 -11.20 15.39 11.06
N MET A 198 -11.31 16.44 11.87
CA MET A 198 -10.61 16.56 13.14
C MET A 198 -11.32 15.82 14.29
N ASN A 199 -12.65 15.82 14.28
CA ASN A 199 -13.51 15.23 15.30
C ASN A 199 -14.59 14.34 14.65
N PRO A 200 -14.22 13.26 13.94
CA PRO A 200 -15.16 12.46 13.14
C PRO A 200 -16.26 11.76 13.94
N SER A 201 -16.13 11.64 15.26
CA SER A 201 -17.14 11.04 16.13
C SER A 201 -18.23 12.02 16.56
N ASP A 202 -18.02 13.32 16.43
CA ASP A 202 -18.93 14.34 16.99
C ASP A 202 -20.18 14.53 16.15
N PHE A 203 -20.03 14.39 14.82
CA PHE A 203 -21.16 14.35 13.90
C PHE A 203 -21.00 13.19 12.91
N VAL A 204 -21.96 12.26 12.96
CA VAL A 204 -22.01 11.11 12.05
C VAL A 204 -23.26 11.25 11.19
N VAL A 205 -23.07 11.22 9.87
CA VAL A 205 -24.17 11.27 8.91
C VAL A 205 -25.09 10.06 9.09
N ASP A 206 -26.40 10.30 9.03
CA ASP A 206 -27.42 9.25 9.11
C ASP A 206 -27.13 8.11 8.13
N GLY A 207 -27.22 6.87 8.61
CA GLY A 207 -26.99 5.66 7.82
C GLY A 207 -25.53 5.20 7.77
N PHE A 208 -24.59 5.92 8.38
CA PHE A 208 -23.18 5.52 8.47
C PHE A 208 -22.79 5.15 9.90
N ALA A 209 -21.85 4.20 10.03
CA ALA A 209 -21.26 3.86 11.31
C ALA A 209 -20.12 4.85 11.65
N PRO A 210 -19.84 5.11 12.94
CA PRO A 210 -18.73 5.96 13.38
C PRO A 210 -17.39 5.23 13.23
N VAL A 211 -16.97 5.01 11.98
CA VAL A 211 -15.75 4.25 11.62
C VAL A 211 -14.66 5.12 10.99
N MET A 212 -14.93 6.40 10.75
CA MET A 212 -13.93 7.33 10.26
C MET A 212 -12.84 7.50 11.33
N PRO A 213 -11.57 7.17 11.04
CA PRO A 213 -10.48 7.26 12.01
C PRO A 213 -10.23 8.70 12.46
N ASP A 214 -9.78 8.87 13.69
CA ASP A 214 -9.23 10.15 14.15
C ASP A 214 -7.91 10.43 13.42
N LEU A 215 -7.85 11.57 12.72
CA LEU A 215 -6.71 12.01 11.93
C LEU A 215 -5.97 13.19 12.58
N MET A 216 -6.29 13.55 13.83
CA MET A 216 -5.58 14.60 14.55
C MET A 216 -4.07 14.30 14.57
N GLY A 217 -3.28 15.28 14.11
CA GLY A 217 -1.82 15.19 14.05
C GLY A 217 -1.26 14.33 12.89
N SER A 218 -2.12 13.76 12.05
CA SER A 218 -1.68 13.00 10.86
C SER A 218 -1.31 13.88 9.67
N PHE A 219 -1.61 15.18 9.73
CA PHE A 219 -1.35 16.16 8.66
C PHE A 219 -0.07 16.94 8.92
N LYS A 220 0.72 17.15 7.86
CA LYS A 220 1.86 18.08 7.88
C LYS A 220 1.35 19.52 7.70
N GLU A 221 2.24 20.48 7.90
CA GLU A 221 1.97 21.89 7.68
C GLU A 221 1.42 22.12 6.25
N GLY A 222 0.26 22.77 6.14
CA GLY A 222 -0.42 23.04 4.86
C GLY A 222 -1.34 21.93 4.34
N GLU A 223 -1.03 20.64 4.57
CA GLU A 223 -1.78 19.51 3.97
C GLU A 223 -3.27 19.53 4.34
N PHE A 224 -3.59 19.83 5.60
CA PHE A 224 -4.98 19.88 6.07
C PHE A 224 -5.77 20.97 5.38
N LYS A 225 -5.15 22.15 5.21
CA LYS A 225 -5.77 23.28 4.55
C LYS A 225 -6.06 22.95 3.08
N GLU A 226 -5.09 22.39 2.38
CA GLU A 226 -5.24 21.98 0.97
C GLU A 226 -6.33 20.94 0.79
N LEU A 227 -6.40 19.94 1.69
CA LEU A 227 -7.44 18.92 1.69
C LEU A 227 -8.84 19.54 1.87
N ALA A 228 -9.00 20.42 2.85
CA ALA A 228 -10.27 21.07 3.12
C ALA A 228 -10.66 22.03 1.98
N ASP A 229 -9.70 22.77 1.39
CA ASP A 229 -9.94 23.63 0.22
C ASP A 229 -10.40 22.79 -0.99
N TYR A 230 -9.80 21.61 -1.20
CA TYR A 230 -10.23 20.69 -2.25
C TYR A 230 -11.65 20.16 -2.01
N LEU A 231 -11.96 19.68 -0.80
CA LEU A 231 -13.28 19.15 -0.49
C LEU A 231 -14.37 20.22 -0.57
N GLU A 232 -14.08 21.45 -0.16
CA GLU A 232 -14.99 22.58 -0.27
C GLU A 232 -15.28 22.94 -1.74
N SER A 233 -14.33 22.69 -2.65
CA SER A 233 -14.51 22.93 -4.10
C SER A 233 -15.37 21.89 -4.82
N LEU A 234 -15.80 20.82 -4.15
CA LEU A 234 -16.58 19.73 -4.74
C LEU A 234 -18.10 20.05 -4.71
N GLU A 235 -18.68 20.32 -5.89
CA GLU A 235 -20.07 20.74 -6.08
C GLU A 235 -20.91 19.81 -6.97
#